data_AF-A0A1A8AFM3-F1
#
_entry.id   AF-A0A1A8AFM3-F1
#
_cell.length_a   1.000
_cell.length_b   1.000
_cell.length_c   1.000
_cell.angle_alpha   90.00
_cell.angle_beta   90.00
_cell.angle_gamma   90.00
#
_symmetry.space_group_name_H-M   'P 1'
#
loop_
_entity.id
_entity.type
_entity.pdbx_description
1 polymer ?
#
loop_
_entity_poly.entity_id
_entity_poly.type
_entity_poly.pdbx_seq_one_letter_code
_entity_poly.pdbx_strand_id
1 'polypeptide(L)'
;AGLPEEVQAGSVVVKVHYTFSIALSVPLDTPYHQMKELIAQKLGQPGSLLRFRCKQHGARVLTPLNEEAEASFTVQEVAEAGRLTLWCQ
;
A
#
# COMPACT_ATOMS: atom_id res chain seq x y z
N ALA A 1 -32.73 1.15 18.14
CA ALA A 1 -31.26 1.02 18.10
C ALA A 1 -30.86 0.79 16.66
N GLY A 2 -30.45 1.85 15.96
CA GLY A 2 -29.83 1.76 14.65
C GLY A 2 -28.49 2.45 14.78
N LEU A 3 -27.39 1.69 14.65
CA LEU A 3 -26.05 2.25 14.55
C LEU A 3 -25.92 2.79 13.12
N PRO A 4 -25.82 4.12 12.91
CA PRO A 4 -25.46 4.63 11.59
C PRO A 4 -23.98 4.31 11.39
N GLU A 5 -23.73 3.41 10.44
CA GLU A 5 -22.47 3.27 9.70
C GLU A 5 -21.23 3.61 10.52
N GLU A 6 -20.73 2.60 11.24
CA GLU A 6 -19.33 2.54 11.64
C GLU A 6 -18.49 2.67 10.37
N VAL A 7 -18.21 3.92 10.01
CA VAL A 7 -16.92 4.40 9.55
C VAL A 7 -16.05 3.26 9.02
N GLN A 8 -16.17 3.00 7.72
CA GLN A 8 -15.12 2.37 6.92
C GLN A 8 -13.83 3.22 6.89
N ALA A 9 -13.49 4.01 7.93
CA ALA A 9 -12.27 4.84 8.01
C ALA A 9 -11.07 4.08 8.59
N GLY A 10 -11.04 2.77 8.42
CA GLY A 10 -9.91 1.93 8.79
C GLY A 10 -9.10 1.42 7.61
N SER A 11 -9.44 1.72 6.36
CA SER A 11 -8.80 1.09 5.17
C SER A 11 -8.39 2.06 4.08
N VAL A 12 -7.31 1.71 3.36
CA VAL A 12 -6.75 2.43 2.22
C VAL A 12 -6.79 1.56 0.99
N VAL A 13 -7.10 2.18 -0.14
CA VAL A 13 -6.98 1.53 -1.44
C VAL A 13 -5.53 1.61 -1.90
N VAL A 14 -4.86 0.46 -1.95
CA VAL A 14 -3.52 0.33 -2.53
C VAL A 14 -3.67 -0.06 -3.99
N LYS A 15 -3.22 0.82 -4.88
CA LYS A 15 -3.14 0.58 -6.32
C LYS A 15 -1.71 0.22 -6.68
N VAL A 16 -1.49 -0.97 -7.23
CA VAL A 16 -0.17 -1.46 -7.61
C VAL A 16 -0.09 -1.54 -9.13
N HIS A 17 0.85 -0.80 -9.69
CA HIS A 17 1.18 -0.83 -11.12
C HIS A 17 2.34 -1.80 -11.35
N TYR A 18 2.04 -2.97 -11.92
CA TYR A 18 3.02 -3.94 -12.43
C TYR A 18 2.88 -4.03 -13.96
N THR A 19 3.10 -5.20 -14.58
CA THR A 19 2.71 -5.48 -15.97
C THR A 19 1.22 -5.26 -16.21
N PHE A 20 0.41 -5.45 -15.16
CA PHE A 20 -0.99 -5.06 -15.05
C PHE A 20 -1.21 -4.26 -13.77
N SER A 21 -2.30 -3.49 -13.72
CA SER A 21 -2.64 -2.70 -12.53
C SER A 21 -3.66 -3.44 -11.68
N ILE A 22 -3.37 -3.61 -10.39
CA ILE A 22 -4.32 -4.14 -9.41
C ILE A 22 -4.66 -3.07 -8.37
N ALA A 23 -5.85 -3.20 -7.77
CA ALA A 23 -6.23 -2.43 -6.60
C ALA A 23 -6.71 -3.38 -5.50
N LEU A 24 -6.28 -3.12 -4.27
CA LEU A 24 -6.69 -3.88 -3.09
C LEU A 24 -6.96 -2.90 -1.94
N SER A 25 -7.99 -3.17 -1.15
CA SER A 25 -8.23 -2.44 0.10
C SER A 25 -7.46 -3.12 1.22
N VAL A 26 -6.63 -2.35 1.93
CA VAL A 26 -5.87 -2.84 3.10
C VAL A 26 -6.17 -1.96 4.31
N PRO A 27 -6.22 -2.52 5.52
CA PRO A 27 -6.34 -1.71 6.73
C PRO A 27 -5.17 -0.71 6.89
N LEU A 28 -5.45 0.47 7.45
CA LEU A 28 -4.46 1.51 7.74
C LEU A 28 -3.40 1.06 8.74
N ASP A 29 -3.80 0.22 9.69
CA ASP A 29 -2.95 -0.40 10.71
C ASP A 29 -2.09 -1.54 10.14
N THR A 30 -2.31 -1.93 8.87
CA THR A 30 -1.52 -2.99 8.25
C THR A 30 -0.06 -2.55 8.14
N PRO A 31 0.88 -3.32 8.71
CA PRO A 31 2.29 -3.03 8.57
C PRO A 31 2.74 -3.31 7.14
N TYR A 32 3.81 -2.64 6.71
CA TYR A 32 4.29 -2.73 5.34
C TYR A 32 4.57 -4.17 4.89
N HIS A 33 5.21 -5.00 5.73
CA HIS A 33 5.52 -6.40 5.39
C HIS A 33 4.26 -7.19 5.04
N GLN A 34 3.19 -7.03 5.84
CA GLN A 34 1.94 -7.72 5.61
C GLN A 34 1.22 -7.19 4.36
N MET A 35 1.26 -5.88 4.12
CA MET A 35 0.78 -5.30 2.86
C MET A 35 1.53 -5.87 1.65
N LYS A 36 2.86 -5.94 1.74
CA LYS A 36 3.74 -6.49 0.68
C LYS A 36 3.42 -7.94 0.40
N GLU A 37 3.17 -8.76 1.42
CA GLU A 37 2.73 -10.14 1.25
C GLU A 37 1.33 -10.24 0.61
N LEU A 38 0.38 -9.40 1.00
CA LEU A 38 -0.94 -9.36 0.37
C LEU A 38 -0.85 -9.01 -1.12
N ILE A 39 0.00 -8.04 -1.47
CA ILE A 39 0.27 -7.69 -2.87
C ILE A 39 0.98 -8.83 -3.59
N ALA A 40 1.96 -9.47 -2.96
CA ALA A 40 2.69 -10.63 -3.47
C ALA A 40 1.77 -11.78 -3.84
N GLN A 41 0.88 -12.16 -2.92
CA GLN A 41 -0.13 -13.18 -3.16
C GLN A 41 -1.07 -12.78 -4.30
N LYS A 42 -1.48 -11.51 -4.38
CA LYS A 42 -2.38 -11.03 -5.44
C LYS A 42 -1.71 -10.97 -6.82
N LEU A 43 -0.41 -10.68 -6.86
CA LEU A 43 0.40 -10.68 -8.09
C LEU A 43 0.90 -12.08 -8.47
N GLY A 44 0.79 -13.07 -7.57
CA GLY A 44 1.38 -14.40 -7.76
C GLY A 44 2.91 -14.36 -7.82
N GLN A 45 3.54 -13.37 -7.17
CA GLN A 45 4.99 -13.18 -7.14
C GLN A 45 5.49 -13.32 -5.70
N PRO A 46 6.72 -13.81 -5.47
CA PRO A 46 7.29 -13.82 -4.13
C PRO A 46 7.59 -12.39 -3.67
N GLY A 47 7.21 -12.06 -2.42
CA GLY A 47 7.39 -10.72 -1.85
C GLY A 47 8.84 -10.23 -1.87
N SER A 48 9.82 -11.13 -1.83
CA SER A 48 11.25 -10.81 -1.93
C SER A 48 11.67 -10.25 -3.30
N LEU A 49 10.91 -10.54 -4.36
CA LEU A 49 11.15 -9.98 -5.70
C LEU A 49 10.38 -8.69 -5.94
N LEU A 50 9.40 -8.35 -5.07
CA LEU A 50 8.61 -7.15 -5.23
C LEU A 50 9.32 -5.93 -4.63
N ARG A 51 9.77 -5.06 -5.52
CA ARG A 51 10.32 -3.74 -5.19
C ARG A 51 9.27 -2.69 -5.48
N PHE A 52 8.71 -2.11 -4.43
CA PHE A 52 7.70 -1.06 -4.57
C PHE A 52 8.33 0.33 -4.55
N ARG A 53 7.82 1.20 -5.41
CA ARG A 53 8.04 2.64 -5.31
C ARG A 53 6.71 3.34 -5.09
N CYS A 54 6.68 4.35 -4.24
CA CYS A 54 5.51 5.21 -4.06
C CYS A 54 5.81 6.62 -4.56
N LYS A 55 4.75 7.33 -4.94
CA LYS A 55 4.83 8.77 -5.17
C LYS A 55 4.26 9.46 -3.92
N GLN A 56 5.12 10.16 -3.17
CA GLN A 56 4.67 10.94 -2.03
C GLN A 56 4.08 12.29 -2.50
N HIS A 57 3.21 12.88 -1.68
CA HIS A 57 2.59 14.17 -1.97
C HIS A 57 3.64 15.25 -2.20
N GLY A 58 3.55 15.98 -3.32
CA GLY A 58 4.52 17.00 -3.71
C GLY A 58 5.84 16.45 -4.28
N ALA A 59 6.08 15.14 -4.25
CA ALA A 59 7.26 14.54 -4.85
C ALA A 59 7.08 14.37 -6.37
N ARG A 60 8.04 14.89 -7.15
CA ARG A 60 8.10 14.67 -8.60
C ARG A 60 8.66 13.29 -8.95
N VAL A 61 9.32 12.64 -8.01
CA VAL A 61 10.05 11.37 -8.18
C VAL A 61 9.37 10.23 -7.41
N LEU A 62 9.50 9.01 -7.93
CA LEU A 62 9.06 7.80 -7.26
C LEU A 62 10.12 7.38 -6.24
N THR A 63 9.77 7.44 -4.96
CA THR A 63 10.66 7.07 -3.86
C THR A 63 10.59 5.55 -3.65
N PRO A 64 11.74 4.86 -3.57
CA PRO A 64 11.75 3.45 -3.24
C PRO A 64 11.31 3.25 -1.79
N LEU A 65 10.40 2.30 -1.57
CA LEU A 65 10.08 1.82 -0.23
C LEU A 65 11.14 0.77 0.13
N ASN A 66 12.27 1.23 0.68
CA ASN A 66 13.39 0.37 1.09
C ASN A 66 13.12 -0.32 2.44
N GLU A 67 13.83 -1.42 2.70
CA GLU A 67 13.76 -2.25 3.92
C GLU A 67 13.98 -1.46 5.23
N GLU A 68 14.82 -0.43 5.25
CA GLU A 68 14.97 0.48 6.41
C GLU A 68 13.72 1.35 6.66
N ALA A 69 12.94 1.61 5.62
CA ALA A 69 11.61 2.20 5.72
C ALA A 69 10.50 1.13 5.86
N GLU A 70 10.81 -0.17 5.85
CA GLU A 70 9.81 -1.21 6.13
C GLU A 70 9.56 -1.39 7.64
N ALA A 71 10.54 -1.02 8.48
CA ALA A 71 10.52 -1.31 9.92
C ALA A 71 9.69 -0.33 10.76
N SER A 72 9.31 0.84 10.23
CA SER A 72 8.61 1.88 11.01
C SER A 72 7.48 2.58 10.26
N PHE A 73 7.11 2.13 9.07
CA PHE A 73 6.12 2.80 8.24
C PHE A 73 4.83 1.98 8.11
N THR A 74 3.71 2.62 8.42
CA THR A 74 2.37 2.08 8.21
C THR A 74 1.82 2.51 6.85
N VAL A 75 0.78 1.83 6.35
CA VAL A 75 0.11 2.23 5.11
C VAL A 75 -0.44 3.65 5.20
N GLN A 76 -0.83 4.10 6.39
CA GLN A 76 -1.32 5.47 6.64
C GLN A 76 -0.30 6.55 6.23
N GLU A 77 0.98 6.37 6.53
CA GLU A 77 2.02 7.38 6.27
C GLU A 77 2.27 7.62 4.77
N VAL A 78 1.95 6.63 3.94
CA VAL A 78 2.20 6.67 2.49
C VAL A 78 0.91 6.82 1.68
N ALA A 79 -0.26 6.62 2.30
CA ALA A 79 -1.54 6.77 1.64
C ALA A 79 -1.95 8.24 1.58
N GLU A 80 -2.31 8.68 0.38
CA GLU A 80 -2.78 10.04 0.14
C GLU A 80 -4.29 10.02 -0.11
N ALA A 81 -5.05 10.78 0.68
CA ALA A 81 -6.52 10.87 0.57
C ALA A 81 -7.22 9.49 0.56
N GLY A 82 -6.73 8.54 1.38
CA GLY A 82 -7.28 7.19 1.45
C GLY A 82 -6.80 6.24 0.33
N ARG A 83 -5.81 6.65 -0.46
CA ARG A 83 -5.26 5.85 -1.57
C ARG A 83 -3.74 5.87 -1.60
N LEU A 84 -3.14 4.69 -1.64
CA LEU A 84 -1.72 4.51 -1.90
C LEU A 84 -1.53 4.06 -3.36
N THR A 85 -0.60 4.67 -4.09
CA THR A 85 -0.21 4.16 -5.41
C THR A 85 1.23 3.67 -5.38
N LEU A 86 1.42 2.40 -5.71
CA LEU A 86 2.69 1.70 -5.79
C LEU A 86 3.01 1.34 -7.23
N TRP A 87 4.29 1.35 -7.56
CA TRP A 87 4.83 0.84 -8.81
C TRP A 87 5.82 -0.27 -8.51
N CYS A 88 5.61 -1.44 -9.11
CA CYS A 88 6.56 -2.54 -9.12
C CYS A 88 7.61 -2.30 -10.21
N GLN A 89 8.87 -2.55 -9.87
CA GLN A 89 10.00 -2.55 -10.82
C GLN A 89 10.27 -3.94 -11.38
#